data_AF-A0A329RWU1-F1
#
_entry.id   AF-A0A329RWU1-F1
#
_cell.length_a   1.000
_cell.length_b   1.000
_cell.length_c   1.000
_cell.angle_alpha   90.00
_cell.angle_beta   90.00
_cell.angle_gamma   90.00
#
_symmetry.space_group_name_H-M   'P 1'
#
loop_
_entity.id
_entity.type
_entity.pdbx_description
1 polymer ?
#
loop_
_entity_poly.entity_id
_entity_poly.type
_entity_poly.pdbx_seq_one_letter_code
_entity_poly.pdbx_strand_id
1 'polypeptide(L)' 'MEHPVFTNLSPAQQDALNKLMSMLGPEGVSHFASQGPEAVNARLESFSRYENALLEHV' A
#
# COMPACT_ATOMS: atom_id res chain seq x y z
N MET A 1 -5.24 -15.30 -5.64
CA MET A 1 -4.12 -15.56 -4.72
C MET A 1 -4.17 -14.48 -3.66
N GLU A 2 -4.41 -14.84 -2.41
CA GLU A 2 -4.35 -13.88 -1.30
C GLU A 2 -2.90 -13.78 -0.84
N HIS A 3 -2.31 -12.59 -0.91
CA HIS A 3 -0.91 -12.42 -0.53
C HIS A 3 -0.82 -12.29 0.99
N PRO A 4 -0.11 -13.20 1.70
CA PRO A 4 -0.04 -13.20 3.16
C PRO A 4 0.68 -11.97 3.74
N VAL A 5 1.33 -11.17 2.89
CA VAL A 5 1.89 -9.87 3.25
C VAL A 5 0.81 -8.83 3.56
N PHE A 6 -0.41 -8.98 3.02
CA PHE A 6 -1.49 -8.01 3.22
C PHE A 6 -2.43 -8.33 4.39
N THR A 7 -2.23 -9.44 5.11
CA THR A 7 -3.17 -9.93 6.13
C THR A 7 -3.05 -9.24 7.49
N ASN A 8 -1.93 -8.57 7.80
CA ASN A 8 -1.68 -7.92 9.09
C ASN A 8 -1.63 -6.38 9.01
N LEU A 9 -2.34 -5.79 8.05
CA LEU A 9 -2.34 -4.34 7.84
C LEU A 9 -3.40 -3.65 8.69
N SER A 10 -3.06 -2.46 9.20
CA SER A 10 -4.00 -1.58 9.90
C SER A 10 -5.10 -1.09 8.93
N PRO A 11 -6.29 -0.67 9.41
CA PRO A 11 -7.37 -0.18 8.55
C PRO A 11 -6.94 0.95 7.60
N ALA A 12 -6.12 1.90 8.08
CA ALA A 12 -5.57 2.98 7.27
C ALA A 12 -4.60 2.47 6.18
N GLN A 13 -3.85 1.40 6.48
CA GLN A 13 -2.94 0.78 5.53
C GLN A 13 -3.67 -0.07 4.50
N GLN A 14 -4.83 -0.64 4.85
CA GLN A 14 -5.72 -1.33 3.91
C GLN A 14 -6.33 -0.36 2.90
N ASP A 15 -6.73 0.85 3.31
CA ASP A 15 -7.19 1.90 2.38
C ASP A 15 -6.08 2.31 1.41
N ALA A 16 -4.90 2.64 1.95
CA ALA A 16 -3.71 2.96 1.16
C ALA A 16 -3.35 1.82 0.19
N LEU A 17 -3.44 0.57 0.65
CA LEU A 17 -3.16 -0.60 -0.18
C LEU A 17 -4.18 -0.72 -1.31
N ASN A 18 -5.48 -0.58 -1.04
CA ASN A 18 -6.51 -0.66 -2.08
C ASN A 18 -6.30 0.39 -3.18
N LYS A 19 -5.99 1.64 -2.79
CA LYS A 19 -5.65 2.71 -3.73
C LYS A 19 -4.40 2.39 -4.54
N LEU A 20 -3.36 1.91 -3.88
CA LEU A 20 -2.08 1.57 -4.49
C LEU A 20 -2.22 0.37 -5.45
N MET A 21 -3.00 -0.64 -5.10
CA MET A 21 -3.35 -1.76 -5.98
C MET A 21 -4.13 -1.29 -7.22
N SER A 22 -5.08 -0.37 -7.05
CA SER A 22 -5.82 0.22 -8.17
C SER A 22 -4.93 1.02 -9.13
N MET A 23 -3.86 1.64 -8.65
CA MET A 23 -2.91 2.38 -9.50
C MET A 23 -1.89 1.46 -10.19
N LEU A 24 -1.42 0.42 -9.50
CA LEU A 24 -0.36 -0.45 -9.99
C LEU A 24 -0.85 -1.53 -10.97
N GLY A 25 -2.13 -1.90 -10.89
CA GLY A 25 -2.67 -3.02 -11.66
C GLY A 25 -2.12 -4.38 -11.21
N PRO A 26 -2.63 -5.49 -11.78
CA PRO A 26 -2.38 -6.85 -11.27
C PRO A 26 -0.91 -7.28 -11.30
N GLU A 27 -0.15 -6.85 -12.30
CA GLU A 27 1.30 -7.13 -12.40
C GLU A 27 2.10 -6.35 -11.36
N GLY A 28 1.78 -5.07 -11.17
CA GLY A 28 2.44 -4.24 -10.16
C GLY A 28 2.12 -4.68 -8.74
N VAL A 29 0.90 -5.19 -8.49
CA VAL A 29 0.52 -5.78 -7.19
C VAL A 29 1.31 -7.04 -6.90
N SER A 30 1.51 -7.92 -7.89
CA SER A 30 2.30 -9.14 -7.71
C SER A 30 3.76 -8.81 -7.38
N HIS A 31 4.36 -7.87 -8.12
CA HIS A 31 5.72 -7.41 -7.84
C HIS A 31 5.82 -6.76 -6.45
N PHE A 32 4.83 -5.95 -6.07
CA PHE A 32 4.78 -5.31 -4.75
C PHE A 32 4.68 -6.33 -3.62
N ALA A 33 3.82 -7.34 -3.75
CA ALA A 33 3.70 -8.41 -2.76
C ALA A 33 4.98 -9.27 -2.66
N SER A 34 5.74 -9.42 -3.75
CA SER A 34 7.03 -10.11 -3.76
C SER A 34 8.14 -9.38 -3.01
N GLN A 35 7.99 -8.08 -2.70
CA GLN A 35 8.99 -7.32 -1.92
C GLN A 35 8.99 -7.69 -0.43
N GLY A 36 7.99 -8.43 0.03
CA GLY A 36 7.85 -8.85 1.42
C GLY A 36 7.14 -7.83 2.31
N PRO A 37 6.78 -8.24 3.53
CA PRO A 37 5.90 -7.48 4.41
C PRO A 37 6.48 -6.14 4.86
N GLU A 38 7.78 -6.08 5.15
CA GLU A 38 8.41 -4.84 5.62
C GLU A 38 8.45 -3.75 4.53
N ALA A 39 8.83 -4.11 3.30
CA ALA A 39 8.85 -3.20 2.16
C ALA A 39 7.44 -2.71 1.80
N VAL A 40 6.46 -3.61 1.83
CA VAL A 40 5.05 -3.25 1.65
C VAL A 40 4.60 -2.25 2.72
N ASN A 41 4.89 -2.54 3.98
CA ASN A 41 4.47 -1.71 5.10
C ASN A 41 5.07 -0.29 5.02
N ALA A 42 6.38 -0.21 4.76
CA ALA A 42 7.09 1.06 4.57
C ALA A 42 6.52 1.87 3.39
N ARG A 43 6.18 1.20 2.29
CA ARG A 43 5.60 1.86 1.11
C ARG A 43 4.19 2.37 1.37
N LEU A 44 3.38 1.61 2.10
CA LEU A 44 2.03 2.04 2.51
C LEU A 44 2.07 3.23 3.47
N GLU A 45 2.99 3.23 4.45
CA GLU A 45 3.19 4.39 5.31
C GLU A 45 3.64 5.62 4.53
N SER A 46 4.59 5.47 3.61
CA SER A 46 5.05 6.58 2.79
C SER A 46 3.95 7.11 1.87
N PHE A 47 3.09 6.23 1.34
CA PHE A 47 1.95 6.62 0.52
C PHE A 47 0.90 7.37 1.35
N SER A 48 0.58 6.87 2.55
CA SER A 48 -0.35 7.53 3.46
C SER A 48 0.15 8.91 3.90
N ARG A 49 1.46 9.06 4.17
CA ARG A 49 2.07 10.37 4.46
C ARG A 49 2.01 11.32 3.27
N TYR A 50 2.22 10.81 2.06
CA TYR A 50 2.10 11.61 0.85
C TYR A 50 0.66 12.09 0.62
N GLU A 51 -0.33 11.21 0.79
CA GLU A 51 -1.75 11.59 0.73
C GLU A 51 -2.09 12.65 1.80
N ASN A 52 -1.62 12.47 3.03
CA ASN A 52 -1.86 13.44 4.09
C ASN A 52 -1.21 14.79 3.78
N ALA A 53 0.05 14.80 3.34
CA ALA A 53 0.75 16.03 2.95
C ALA A 53 0.08 16.75 1.76
N LEU A 54 -0.51 16.00 0.82
CA LEU A 54 -1.31 16.57 -0.25
C LEU A 54 -2.59 17.21 0.28
N LEU A 55 -3.29 16.56 1.22
CA LEU A 55 -4.51 17.07 1.83
C LEU A 55 -4.25 18.31 2.70
N GLU A 56 -3.13 18.36 3.43
CA GLU A 56 -2.73 19.52 4.23
C GLU A 56 -2.33 20.75 3.38
N HIS A 57 -2.04 20.56 2.09
CA HIS A 57 -1.67 21.64 1.16
C HIS A 57 -2.87 22.26 0.41
N VAL A 58 -4.11 21.81 0.67
CA VAL A 58 -5.33 22.30 0.01
C VAL A 58 -6.12 23.26 0.88
#